data_AF-A0A0Q5EIJ2-F1
#
_entry.id   AF-A0A0Q5EIJ2-F1
#
_cell.length_a   1.000
_cell.length_b   1.000
_cell.length_c   1.000
_cell.angle_alpha   90.00
_cell.angle_beta   90.00
_cell.angle_gamma   90.00
#
_symmetry.space_group_name_H-M   'P 1'
#
loop_
_entity.id
_entity.type
_entity.pdbx_description
1 polymer ?
#
loop_
_entity_poly.entity_id
_entity_poly.type
_entity_poly.pdbx_seq_one_letter_code
_entity_poly.pdbx_strand_id
1 'polypeptide(L)'
;MMIRWFVAVLIGAAVSTLAGVVAWALSPIAAGLSGIVFALAALPFGVMLGWIIAVAPKSQPSPHTSETAEATWMNTALAGTATDVVLAVGLGLAAISIVRSELPTQLVLLGVLLVAFASTATRYAIARTRAVRA
;
A
#
# COMPACT_ATOMS: atom_id res chain seq x y z
N MET A 1 23.90 0.31 14.17
CA MET A 1 22.75 1.16 13.80
C MET A 1 22.95 1.93 12.49
N MET A 2 24.10 2.56 12.25
CA MET A 2 24.36 3.35 11.02
C MET A 2 24.17 2.57 9.71
N ILE A 3 24.62 1.32 9.62
CA ILE A 3 24.44 0.47 8.43
C ILE A 3 22.95 0.27 8.06
N ARG A 4 22.07 0.12 9.06
CA ARG A 4 20.62 -0.10 8.83
C ARG A 4 19.95 1.15 8.25
N TRP A 5 20.34 2.32 8.75
CA TRP A 5 19.90 3.61 8.21
C TRP A 5 20.45 3.86 6.80
N PHE A 6 21.70 3.47 6.55
CA PHE A 6 22.28 3.57 5.21
C PHE A 6 21.49 2.73 4.19
N VAL A 7 21.11 1.49 4.56
CA VAL A 7 20.25 0.64 3.73
C VAL A 7 18.87 1.26 3.50
N ALA A 8 18.26 1.86 4.53
CA ALA A 8 16.97 2.55 4.39
C ALA A 8 17.04 3.72 3.40
N VAL A 9 18.11 4.52 3.47
CA VAL A 9 18.33 5.63 2.53
C VAL A 9 18.60 5.11 1.12
N LEU A 10 19.36 4.02 0.95
CA LEU A 10 19.58 3.41 -0.37
C LEU A 10 18.29 2.91 -1.01
N ILE A 11 17.41 2.26 -0.23
CA ILE A 11 16.09 1.84 -0.72
C ILE A 11 15.27 3.06 -1.12
N GLY A 12 15.28 4.12 -0.31
CA GLY A 12 14.58 5.36 -0.65
C GLY A 12 15.10 6.02 -1.91
N ALA A 13 16.42 6.09 -2.09
CA ALA A 13 17.06 6.59 -3.30
C ALA A 13 16.69 5.74 -4.52
N ALA A 14 16.70 4.40 -4.40
CA ALA A 14 16.33 3.51 -5.50
C ALA A 14 14.87 3.71 -5.94
N VAL A 15 13.92 3.77 -5.00
CA VAL A 15 12.50 4.00 -5.27
C VAL A 15 12.26 5.38 -5.89
N SER A 16 12.89 6.41 -5.33
CA SER A 16 12.83 7.78 -5.85
C SER A 16 13.38 7.88 -7.28
N THR A 17 14.49 7.21 -7.56
CA THR A 17 15.14 7.24 -8.88
C THR A 17 14.29 6.51 -9.90
N LEU A 18 13.74 5.35 -9.55
CA LEU A 18 12.80 4.61 -10.41
C LEU A 18 11.57 5.45 -10.76
N ALA A 19 10.92 6.06 -9.76
CA ALA A 19 9.76 6.92 -9.99
C ALA A 19 10.10 8.13 -10.90
N GLY A 20 11.25 8.77 -10.67
CA GLY A 20 11.72 9.88 -11.50
C GLY A 20 12.05 9.47 -12.94
N VAL A 21 12.71 8.33 -13.15
CA VAL A 21 13.05 7.83 -14.49
C VAL A 21 11.78 7.48 -15.27
N VAL A 22 10.81 6.83 -14.63
CA VAL A 22 9.51 6.51 -15.26
C VAL A 22 8.77 7.80 -15.63
N ALA A 23 8.73 8.79 -14.73
CA ALA A 23 8.08 10.07 -14.98
C ALA A 23 8.80 10.92 -16.03
N TRP A 24 10.12 10.78 -16.16
CA TRP A 24 10.91 11.41 -17.21
C TRP A 24 10.63 10.77 -18.57
N ALA A 25 10.64 9.44 -18.65
CA ALA A 25 10.46 8.70 -19.90
C ALA A 25 9.05 8.83 -20.50
N LEU A 26 8.02 8.99 -19.65
CA LEU A 26 6.62 9.03 -20.07
C LEU A 26 6.04 10.44 -20.22
N SER A 27 6.80 11.50 -19.90
CA SER A 27 6.28 12.86 -19.89
C SER A 27 6.39 13.54 -21.27
N PRO A 28 5.26 13.98 -21.87
CA PRO A 28 5.24 14.53 -23.21
C PRO A 28 5.61 16.01 -23.30
N ILE A 29 5.61 16.75 -22.19
CA ILE A 29 5.74 18.22 -22.18
C ILE A 29 7.03 18.69 -21.49
N ALA A 30 7.36 18.12 -20.33
CA ALA A 30 8.48 18.58 -19.51
C ALA A 30 9.14 17.41 -18.79
N ALA A 31 9.78 16.52 -19.55
CA ALA A 31 10.40 15.29 -19.06
C ALA A 31 11.36 15.52 -17.87
N GLY A 32 12.23 16.54 -17.97
CA GLY A 32 13.16 16.87 -16.88
C GLY A 32 12.45 17.28 -15.58
N LEU A 33 11.44 18.14 -15.69
CA LEU A 33 10.70 18.65 -14.54
C LEU A 33 9.82 17.56 -13.91
N SER A 34 9.13 16.74 -14.72
CA SER A 34 8.33 15.62 -14.22
C SER A 34 9.20 14.59 -13.50
N GLY A 35 10.37 14.26 -14.05
CA GLY A 35 11.31 13.35 -13.39
C GLY A 35 11.74 13.85 -12.01
N ILE A 36 12.09 15.12 -11.88
CA ILE A 36 12.48 15.73 -10.60
C ILE A 36 11.32 15.76 -9.61
N VAL A 37 10.14 16.23 -10.03
CA VAL A 37 8.98 16.36 -9.15
C VAL A 37 8.54 14.98 -8.62
N PHE A 38 8.47 13.97 -9.49
CA PHE A 38 8.08 12.62 -9.07
C PHE A 38 9.15 11.93 -8.24
N ALA A 39 10.45 12.16 -8.53
CA ALA A 39 11.51 11.67 -7.66
C ALA A 39 11.39 12.26 -6.25
N LEU A 40 11.29 13.59 -6.13
CA LEU A 40 11.15 14.26 -4.83
C LEU A 40 9.88 13.85 -4.09
N ALA A 41 8.75 13.68 -4.80
CA ALA A 41 7.50 13.21 -4.22
C ALA A 41 7.60 11.76 -3.73
N ALA A 42 8.33 10.89 -4.44
CA ALA A 42 8.49 9.47 -4.08
C ALA A 42 9.53 9.25 -2.98
N LEU A 43 10.50 10.15 -2.81
CA LEU A 43 11.59 10.06 -1.84
C LEU A 43 11.13 9.80 -0.39
N PRO A 44 10.20 10.57 0.21
CA PRO A 44 9.76 10.31 1.58
C PRO A 44 9.12 8.93 1.75
N PHE A 45 8.34 8.46 0.77
CA PHE A 45 7.71 7.14 0.79
C PHE A 45 8.73 6.01 0.62
N GLY A 46 9.71 6.20 -0.27
CA GLY A 46 10.81 5.25 -0.45
C GLY A 46 11.68 5.13 0.80
N VAL A 47 12.02 6.26 1.45
CA VAL A 47 12.78 6.27 2.70
C VAL A 47 11.97 5.62 3.82
N MET A 48 10.66 5.87 3.89
CA MET A 48 9.78 5.21 4.85
C MET A 48 9.72 3.68 4.62
N LEU A 49 9.64 3.23 3.37
CA LEU A 49 9.71 1.81 3.01
C LEU A 49 11.06 1.21 3.43
N GLY A 50 12.16 1.90 3.12
CA GLY A 50 13.50 1.49 3.54
C GLY A 50 13.63 1.41 5.06
N TRP A 51 13.03 2.36 5.77
CA TRP A 51 12.98 2.36 7.22
C TRP A 51 12.20 1.15 7.74
N ILE A 52 11.01 0.85 7.20
CA ILE A 52 10.22 -0.33 7.58
C ILE A 52 11.02 -1.62 7.41
N ILE A 53 11.73 -1.78 6.28
CA ILE A 53 12.46 -3.00 5.95
C ILE A 53 13.73 -3.16 6.81
N ALA A 54 14.51 -2.08 6.94
CA ALA A 54 15.86 -2.15 7.47
C ALA A 54 15.98 -1.65 8.91
N VAL A 55 15.22 -0.64 9.34
CA VAL A 55 15.43 0.07 10.61
C VAL A 55 14.34 -0.24 11.63
N ALA A 56 13.09 -0.36 11.22
CA ALA A 56 11.95 -0.55 12.10
C ALA A 56 12.25 -1.66 13.12
N PRO A 57 11.88 -1.45 14.40
CA PRO A 57 12.02 -2.48 15.41
C PRO A 57 11.33 -3.73 14.91
N LYS A 58 12.12 -4.75 14.57
CA LYS A 58 11.58 -6.09 14.39
C LYS A 58 11.28 -6.55 15.79
N SER A 59 10.03 -6.43 16.21
CA SER A 59 9.53 -7.18 17.35
C SER A 59 9.96 -8.61 17.07
N GLN A 60 10.87 -9.18 17.89
CA GLN A 60 11.07 -10.61 17.80
C GLN A 60 9.67 -11.20 17.98
N PRO A 61 9.20 -12.04 17.04
CA PRO A 61 7.97 -12.76 17.27
C PRO A 61 8.18 -13.45 18.61
N SER A 62 7.45 -13.01 19.64
CA SER A 62 7.23 -13.88 20.77
C SER A 62 6.74 -15.19 20.17
N PRO A 63 7.16 -16.36 20.68
CA PRO A 63 6.59 -17.63 20.25
C PRO A 63 5.06 -17.61 20.24
N HIS A 64 4.46 -16.73 21.04
CA HIS A 64 3.03 -16.49 21.18
C HIS A 64 2.50 -15.26 20.41
N THR A 65 3.26 -14.60 19.53
CA THR A 65 2.75 -13.41 18.80
C THR A 65 1.61 -13.77 17.86
N SER A 66 1.65 -14.96 17.24
CA SER A 66 0.51 -15.53 16.50
C SER A 66 -0.67 -15.91 17.39
N GLU A 67 -0.45 -16.06 18.70
CA GLU A 67 -1.49 -16.34 19.70
C GLU A 67 -2.08 -15.05 20.30
N THR A 68 -1.54 -13.87 19.95
CA THR A 68 -2.16 -12.61 20.37
C THR A 68 -3.52 -12.44 19.70
N ALA A 69 -4.48 -11.97 20.49
CA ALA A 69 -5.83 -11.73 19.99
C ALA A 69 -5.81 -10.71 18.83
N GLU A 70 -4.94 -9.69 18.91
CA GLU A 70 -4.79 -8.68 17.86
C GLU A 70 -4.23 -9.26 16.55
N ALA A 71 -3.20 -10.11 16.60
CA ALA A 71 -2.68 -10.78 15.41
C ALA A 71 -3.73 -11.71 14.79
N THR A 72 -4.52 -12.39 15.62
CA THR A 72 -5.62 -13.25 15.15
C THR A 72 -6.70 -12.43 14.43
N TRP A 73 -7.13 -11.30 14.99
CA TRP A 73 -8.12 -10.42 14.36
C TRP A 73 -7.60 -9.82 13.06
N MET A 74 -6.34 -9.39 13.03
CA MET A 74 -5.70 -8.84 11.84
C MET A 74 -5.57 -9.88 10.73
N ASN A 75 -5.07 -11.09 11.04
CA ASN A 75 -5.00 -12.18 10.05
C ASN A 75 -6.37 -12.57 9.52
N THR A 76 -7.38 -12.62 10.40
CA THR A 76 -8.77 -12.89 10.01
C THR A 76 -9.32 -11.80 9.09
N ALA A 77 -9.00 -10.53 9.38
CA ALA A 77 -9.41 -9.40 8.57
C ALA A 77 -8.76 -9.42 7.18
N LEU A 78 -7.47 -9.74 7.09
CA LEU A 78 -6.70 -9.77 5.85
C LEU A 78 -7.04 -10.96 4.94
N ALA A 79 -7.39 -12.11 5.52
CA ALA A 79 -7.58 -13.37 4.76
C ALA A 79 -8.64 -13.29 3.65
N GLY A 80 -9.61 -12.37 3.74
CA GLY A 80 -10.66 -12.21 2.72
C GLY A 80 -10.53 -10.96 1.84
N THR A 81 -9.61 -10.05 2.16
CA THR A 81 -9.53 -8.75 1.47
C THR A 81 -9.13 -8.89 0.00
N ALA A 82 -8.23 -9.82 -0.32
CA ALA A 82 -7.81 -10.05 -1.71
C ALA A 82 -9.00 -10.43 -2.60
N THR A 83 -9.85 -11.35 -2.14
CA THR A 83 -11.04 -11.79 -2.86
C THR A 83 -12.04 -10.65 -3.02
N ASP A 84 -12.28 -9.85 -1.96
CA ASP A 84 -13.18 -8.70 -2.00
C ASP A 84 -12.71 -7.65 -3.03
N VAL A 85 -11.41 -7.36 -3.05
CA VAL A 85 -10.82 -6.41 -3.99
C VAL A 85 -10.94 -6.94 -5.42
N VAL A 86 -10.64 -8.21 -5.67
CA VAL A 86 -10.78 -8.81 -7.01
C VAL A 86 -12.24 -8.75 -7.49
N LEU A 87 -13.21 -9.06 -6.63
CA LEU A 87 -14.63 -8.97 -6.94
C LEU A 87 -15.06 -7.53 -7.24
N ALA A 88 -14.69 -6.59 -6.37
CA ALA A 88 -15.06 -5.18 -6.54
C ALA A 88 -14.43 -4.57 -7.81
N VAL A 89 -13.16 -4.88 -8.09
CA VAL A 89 -12.46 -4.44 -9.30
C VAL A 89 -13.11 -5.06 -10.54
N GLY A 90 -13.37 -6.37 -10.53
CA GLY A 90 -13.98 -7.07 -11.66
C GLY A 90 -15.38 -6.53 -11.99
N LEU A 91 -16.23 -6.35 -10.98
CA LEU A 91 -17.57 -5.76 -11.15
C LEU A 91 -17.51 -4.29 -11.58
N GLY A 92 -16.59 -3.51 -11.00
CA GLY A 92 -16.37 -2.12 -11.37
C GLY A 92 -15.94 -1.98 -12.84
N LEU A 93 -14.99 -2.80 -13.28
CA LEU A 93 -14.55 -2.84 -14.68
C LEU A 93 -15.69 -3.23 -15.63
N ALA A 94 -16.50 -4.24 -15.27
CA ALA A 94 -17.66 -4.62 -16.07
C ALA A 94 -18.67 -3.48 -16.22
N ALA A 95 -18.98 -2.77 -15.12
CA ALA A 95 -19.88 -1.62 -15.14
C ALA A 95 -19.33 -0.47 -16.01
N ILE A 96 -18.04 -0.15 -15.86
CA ILE A 96 -17.36 0.87 -16.68
C ILE A 96 -17.43 0.49 -18.17
N SER A 97 -17.21 -0.79 -18.49
CA SER A 97 -17.28 -1.29 -19.87
C SER A 97 -18.68 -1.19 -20.47
N ILE A 98 -19.74 -1.40 -19.69
CA ILE A 98 -21.14 -1.28 -20.16
C ILE A 98 -21.49 0.19 -20.39
N VAL A 99 -21.14 1.07 -19.44
CA VAL A 99 -21.42 2.50 -19.51
C VAL A 99 -20.55 3.20 -20.56
N ARG A 100 -19.44 2.57 -20.97
CA ARG A 100 -18.41 3.14 -21.86
C ARG A 100 -17.87 4.47 -21.32
N SER A 101 -17.68 4.53 -20.01
CA SER A 101 -17.16 5.70 -19.31
C SER A 101 -15.63 5.70 -19.30
N GLU A 102 -15.02 6.84 -19.59
CA GLU A 102 -13.58 7.04 -19.42
C GLU A 102 -13.31 7.66 -18.06
N LEU A 103 -13.03 6.82 -17.07
CA LEU A 103 -12.64 7.28 -15.73
C LEU A 103 -11.14 7.52 -15.65
N PRO A 104 -10.69 8.63 -15.03
CA PRO A 104 -9.29 8.85 -14.73
C PRO A 104 -8.69 7.69 -13.93
N THR A 105 -7.58 7.13 -14.40
CA THR A 105 -6.92 5.96 -13.77
C THR A 105 -6.58 6.21 -12.30
N GLN A 106 -6.24 7.45 -11.95
CA GLN A 106 -5.97 7.86 -10.57
C GLN A 106 -7.18 7.67 -9.65
N LEU A 107 -8.39 7.99 -10.14
CA LEU A 107 -9.63 7.78 -9.39
C LEU A 107 -9.95 6.30 -9.23
N VAL A 108 -9.68 5.50 -10.27
CA VAL A 108 -9.85 4.05 -10.20
C VAL A 108 -8.93 3.44 -9.14
N LEU A 109 -7.63 3.77 -9.18
CA LEU A 109 -6.65 3.28 -8.20
C LEU A 109 -6.98 3.72 -6.78
N LEU A 110 -7.39 4.97 -6.59
CA LEU A 110 -7.86 5.47 -5.30
C LEU A 110 -9.07 4.66 -4.80
N GLY A 111 -10.04 4.39 -5.69
CA GLY A 111 -11.20 3.56 -5.37
C GLY A 111 -10.82 2.15 -4.92
N VAL A 112 -9.87 1.50 -5.61
CA VAL A 112 -9.36 0.18 -5.22
C VAL A 112 -8.73 0.20 -3.84
N LEU A 113 -7.91 1.21 -3.56
CA LEU A 113 -7.26 1.36 -2.26
C LEU A 113 -8.29 1.56 -1.14
N LEU A 114 -9.30 2.40 -1.37
CA LEU A 114 -10.38 2.64 -0.43
C LEU A 114 -11.20 1.38 -0.15
N VAL A 115 -11.49 0.56 -1.18
CA VAL A 115 -12.18 -0.73 -1.00
C VAL A 115 -11.33 -1.69 -0.16
N ALA A 116 -10.02 -1.78 -0.42
CA ALA A 116 -9.13 -2.63 0.36
C ALA A 116 -9.06 -2.21 1.84
N PHE A 117 -8.95 -0.90 2.11
CA PHE A 117 -8.99 -0.36 3.47
C PHE A 117 -10.35 -0.58 4.13
N ALA A 118 -11.46 -0.35 3.42
CA ALA A 118 -12.80 -0.54 3.96
C ALA A 118 -13.05 -2.02 4.32
N SER A 119 -12.67 -2.96 3.44
CA SER A 119 -12.81 -4.40 3.70
C SER A 119 -12.00 -4.85 4.93
N THR A 120 -10.72 -4.48 4.98
CA THR A 120 -9.86 -4.83 6.14
C THR A 120 -10.34 -4.18 7.44
N ALA A 121 -10.63 -2.88 7.42
CA ALA A 121 -11.02 -2.14 8.63
C ALA A 121 -12.36 -2.63 9.20
N THR A 122 -13.35 -2.90 8.34
CA THR A 122 -14.66 -3.41 8.78
C THR A 122 -14.54 -4.80 9.38
N ARG A 123 -13.83 -5.73 8.73
CA ARG A 123 -13.59 -7.08 9.26
C ARG A 123 -12.80 -7.05 10.57
N TYR A 124 -11.80 -6.19 10.67
CA TYR A 124 -11.04 -5.99 11.91
C TYR A 124 -11.92 -5.48 13.05
N ALA A 125 -12.74 -4.44 12.80
CA ALA A 125 -13.65 -3.89 13.80
C ALA A 125 -14.67 -4.93 14.28
N ILE A 126 -15.21 -5.75 13.37
CA ILE A 126 -16.15 -6.83 13.72
C ILE A 126 -15.45 -7.91 14.55
N ALA A 127 -14.25 -8.36 14.16
CA ALA A 127 -13.50 -9.37 14.89
C ALA A 127 -13.16 -8.90 16.32
N ARG A 128 -12.68 -7.66 16.45
CA ARG A 128 -12.38 -7.03 17.74
C ARG A 128 -13.63 -6.90 18.62
N THR A 129 -14.75 -6.41 18.07
CA THR A 129 -15.98 -6.21 18.85
C THR A 129 -16.59 -7.54 19.31
N ARG A 130 -16.52 -8.60 18.50
CA ARG A 130 -16.96 -9.95 18.92
C ARG A 130 -16.09 -10.49 20.05
N ALA A 131 -14.77 -10.32 19.95
CA ALA A 131 -13.85 -10.84 20.96
C ALA A 131 -13.90 -10.07 22.29
N VAL A 132 -14.25 -8.79 22.29
CA VAL A 132 -14.43 -7.99 23.52
C VAL A 132 -15.79 -8.26 24.20
N ARG A 133 -16.78 -8.74 23.44
CA ARG A 133 -18.13 -9.05 23.96
C ARG A 133 -18.28 -10.49 24.46
N ALA A 134 -17.35 -11.37 24.11
CA ALA A 134 -17.30 -12.77 24.54
C ALA A 134 -16.58 -12.89 25.89
#